data_AF-A0A1H3I930-F1
#
_entry.id   AF-A0A1H3I930-F1
#
_cell.length_a   1.000
_cell.length_b   1.000
_cell.length_c   1.000
_cell.angle_alpha   90.00
_cell.angle_beta   90.00
_cell.angle_gamma   90.00
#
_symmetry.space_group_name_H-M   'P 1'
#
loop_
_entity.id
_entity.type
_entity.pdbx_description
1 polymer ?
#
loop_
_entity_poly.entity_id
_entity_poly.type
_entity_poly.pdbx_seq_one_letter_code
_entity_poly.pdbx_strand_id
1 'polypeptide(L)'
;MKKRLVSAILASVLVFSSLTGCSAFDKKGGSSSSSVEKTDEELVQESSDEVMRYCKNAEYNSIVKVVDSSAKKDFANLNPEKNTKEFYKAIGYNIENKLDDTVKSKVLDFWTSIQKDMIKSYKVKKVKVNGKTAQVRYSVKYAFTQAELVKSVQDETVTNEFKAECEQYGKDHAAEVTKIYQEQGEEGLYQKIFNDILPSYIDKLTAKYNEDKSSYEGKEYLFVLELKYKNGKWVVTSLKSNDH
;
A
#
# COMPACT_ATOMS: atom_id res chain seq x y z
N MET A 1 26.18 8.23 -16.46
CA MET A 1 24.71 8.03 -16.42
C MET A 1 24.31 7.06 -15.32
N LYS A 2 24.70 7.32 -14.06
CA LYS A 2 24.52 6.41 -12.91
C LYS A 2 23.52 6.97 -11.84
N LYS A 3 22.64 7.90 -12.21
CA LYS A 3 21.82 8.65 -11.23
C LYS A 3 20.30 8.70 -11.53
N ARG A 4 19.78 7.89 -12.46
CA ARG A 4 18.32 7.86 -12.75
C ARG A 4 17.57 6.64 -12.19
N LEU A 5 18.29 5.61 -11.71
CA LEU A 5 17.67 4.46 -11.02
C LEU A 5 17.32 4.74 -9.54
N VAL A 6 17.82 5.84 -8.96
CA VAL A 6 17.66 6.18 -7.54
C VAL A 6 16.28 6.79 -7.23
N SER A 7 15.54 7.25 -8.24
CA SER A 7 14.40 8.14 -8.02
C SER A 7 13.05 7.46 -7.76
N ALA A 8 12.90 6.16 -7.98
CA ALA A 8 11.58 5.52 -7.97
C ALA A 8 11.24 4.74 -6.70
N ILE A 9 12.23 4.36 -5.89
CA ILE A 9 12.01 3.63 -4.63
C ILE A 9 11.90 4.60 -3.43
N LEU A 10 11.99 5.92 -3.69
CA LEU A 10 11.99 7.01 -2.71
C LEU A 10 10.79 7.98 -2.81
N ALA A 11 9.83 7.75 -3.71
CA ALA A 11 8.81 8.75 -4.09
C ALA A 11 7.65 8.98 -3.08
N SER A 12 7.84 8.71 -1.79
CA SER A 12 6.87 9.12 -0.75
C SER A 12 7.50 9.69 0.54
N VAL A 13 8.73 10.20 0.47
CA VAL A 13 9.25 11.14 1.48
C VAL A 13 9.04 12.59 0.98
N LEU A 14 8.04 13.27 1.57
CA LEU A 14 7.70 14.71 1.51
C LEU A 14 6.95 15.25 0.27
N VAL A 15 5.72 15.75 0.44
CA VAL A 15 5.35 17.19 0.57
C VAL A 15 3.81 17.39 0.47
N PHE A 16 3.33 18.29 1.33
CA PHE A 16 1.98 18.79 1.61
C PHE A 16 1.27 19.62 0.51
N SER A 17 -0.05 19.80 0.71
CA SER A 17 -0.98 20.91 0.32
C SER A 17 -1.36 21.06 -1.17
N SER A 18 -2.63 21.16 -1.60
CA SER A 18 -3.74 22.00 -1.11
C SER A 18 -5.09 21.68 -1.82
N LEU A 19 -6.22 21.93 -1.12
CA LEU A 19 -7.53 22.51 -1.53
C LEU A 19 -8.12 22.16 -2.94
N THR A 20 -9.37 21.71 -3.16
CA THR A 20 -10.74 22.15 -2.78
C THR A 20 -11.69 20.97 -3.18
N GLY A 21 -12.96 20.79 -2.81
CA GLY A 21 -14.01 21.62 -2.22
C GLY A 21 -15.29 20.76 -2.03
N CYS A 22 -16.26 21.35 -1.33
CA CYS A 22 -17.43 20.76 -0.67
C CYS A 22 -18.59 20.25 -1.55
N SER A 23 -19.40 19.33 -1.01
CA SER A 23 -20.88 19.42 -0.84
C SER A 23 -21.44 18.02 -0.44
N ALA A 24 -21.98 17.84 0.77
CA ALA A 24 -23.38 18.06 1.21
C ALA A 24 -24.34 16.92 0.81
N PHE A 25 -24.77 16.08 1.77
CA PHE A 25 -26.15 16.01 2.28
C PHE A 25 -26.40 14.88 3.31
N ASP A 26 -27.15 15.27 4.35
CA ASP A 26 -27.99 14.55 5.33
C ASP A 26 -28.74 13.29 4.78
N LYS A 27 -29.29 12.31 5.54
CA LYS A 27 -29.85 12.26 6.90
C LYS A 27 -30.19 10.80 7.32
N LYS A 28 -30.10 10.55 8.64
CA LYS A 28 -30.99 9.77 9.54
C LYS A 28 -31.50 8.35 9.18
N GLY A 29 -31.31 7.45 10.15
CA GLY A 29 -32.18 6.28 10.38
C GLY A 29 -31.70 5.47 11.58
N GLY A 30 -32.17 5.80 12.78
CA GLY A 30 -31.87 5.05 14.00
C GLY A 30 -32.84 3.89 14.22
N SER A 31 -32.38 2.84 14.86
CA SER A 31 -33.22 1.89 15.59
C SER A 31 -32.37 1.21 16.65
N SER A 32 -32.68 1.53 17.90
CA SER A 32 -32.09 1.02 19.13
C SER A 32 -32.67 -0.35 19.48
N SER A 33 -31.81 -1.35 19.70
CA SER A 33 -32.14 -2.53 20.50
C SER A 33 -31.23 -2.56 21.71
N SER A 34 -31.83 -2.76 22.88
CA SER A 34 -31.21 -2.87 24.19
C SER A 34 -30.09 -3.92 24.22
N SER A 35 -28.88 -3.46 24.04
CA SER A 35 -27.63 -4.12 24.42
C SER A 35 -27.04 -3.37 25.60
N VAL A 36 -26.29 -4.07 26.46
CA VAL A 36 -25.45 -3.50 27.51
C VAL A 36 -24.89 -2.15 27.06
N GLU A 37 -25.24 -1.04 27.74
CA GLU A 37 -24.81 0.29 27.34
C GLU A 37 -23.29 0.38 27.44
N LYS A 38 -22.62 0.43 26.29
CA LYS A 38 -21.18 0.64 26.20
C LYS A 38 -20.87 2.10 26.53
N THR A 39 -19.78 2.32 27.23
CA THR A 39 -19.22 3.66 27.47
C THR A 39 -18.72 4.29 26.17
N ASP A 40 -18.63 5.62 26.13
CA ASP A 40 -18.04 6.31 24.98
C ASP A 40 -16.59 5.88 24.73
N GLU A 41 -15.84 5.53 25.78
CA GLU A 41 -14.47 5.02 25.64
C GLU A 41 -14.43 3.67 24.90
N GLU A 42 -15.33 2.75 25.25
CA GLU A 42 -15.47 1.45 24.58
C GLU A 42 -15.90 1.62 23.12
N LEU A 43 -16.89 2.48 22.85
CA LEU A 43 -17.37 2.73 21.48
C LEU A 43 -16.29 3.39 20.60
N VAL A 44 -15.52 4.32 21.17
CA VAL A 44 -14.38 4.95 20.52
C VAL A 44 -13.31 3.91 20.19
N GLN A 45 -12.97 3.05 21.17
CA GLN A 45 -11.96 2.02 20.99
C GLN A 45 -12.38 0.99 19.94
N GLU A 46 -13.63 0.53 19.96
CA GLU A 46 -14.15 -0.41 18.95
C GLU A 46 -14.07 0.18 17.54
N SER A 47 -14.45 1.45 17.38
CA SER A 47 -14.41 2.14 16.09
C SER A 47 -12.98 2.32 15.58
N SER A 48 -12.02 2.61 16.46
CA SER A 48 -10.62 2.72 16.08
C SER A 48 -9.94 1.36 15.86
N ASP A 49 -10.30 0.35 16.65
CA ASP A 49 -9.78 -1.02 16.51
C ASP A 49 -10.25 -1.66 15.21
N GLU A 50 -11.48 -1.36 14.76
CA GLU A 50 -11.97 -1.80 13.44
C GLU A 50 -11.06 -1.27 12.32
N VAL A 51 -10.72 0.02 12.35
CA VAL A 51 -9.80 0.62 11.38
C VAL A 51 -8.42 -0.02 11.45
N MET A 52 -7.87 -0.21 12.66
CA MET A 52 -6.56 -0.84 12.83
C MET A 52 -6.53 -2.30 12.35
N ARG A 53 -7.63 -3.04 12.51
CA ARG A 53 -7.79 -4.39 11.95
C ARG A 53 -7.75 -4.36 10.42
N TYR A 54 -8.46 -3.44 9.79
CA TYR A 54 -8.41 -3.28 8.33
C TYR A 54 -7.02 -2.86 7.85
N CYS A 55 -6.32 -1.98 8.57
CA CYS A 55 -4.92 -1.63 8.29
C CYS A 55 -4.02 -2.87 8.34
N LYS A 56 -4.16 -3.69 9.39
CA LYS A 56 -3.37 -4.91 9.57
C LYS A 56 -3.60 -5.94 8.46
N ASN A 57 -4.84 -6.07 8.00
CA ASN A 57 -5.21 -7.05 6.98
C ASN A 57 -5.04 -6.55 5.53
N ALA A 58 -4.49 -5.35 5.33
CA ALA A 58 -4.41 -4.67 4.03
C ALA A 58 -5.78 -4.49 3.34
N GLU A 59 -6.85 -4.27 4.10
CA GLU A 59 -8.22 -4.11 3.59
C GLU A 59 -8.55 -2.64 3.29
N TYR A 60 -7.80 -2.01 2.37
CA TYR A 60 -7.94 -0.57 2.07
C TYR A 60 -9.38 -0.13 1.75
N ASN A 61 -10.09 -0.92 0.95
CA ASN A 61 -11.48 -0.65 0.57
C ASN A 61 -12.43 -0.66 1.78
N SER A 62 -12.12 -1.44 2.81
CA SER A 62 -12.86 -1.43 4.08
C SER A 62 -12.54 -0.16 4.88
N ILE A 63 -11.26 0.23 4.96
CA ILE A 63 -10.82 1.47 5.64
C ILE A 63 -11.58 2.66 5.08
N VAL A 64 -11.54 2.90 3.77
CA VAL A 64 -12.14 4.10 3.15
C VAL A 64 -13.67 4.15 3.23
N LYS A 65 -14.34 3.03 3.53
CA LYS A 65 -15.80 2.97 3.78
C LYS A 65 -16.16 3.38 5.21
N VAL A 66 -15.30 3.10 6.18
CA VAL A 66 -15.61 3.31 7.61
C VAL A 66 -15.03 4.60 8.16
N VAL A 67 -13.95 5.14 7.57
CA VAL A 67 -13.37 6.43 7.99
C VAL A 67 -14.11 7.62 7.38
N ASP A 68 -13.95 8.79 8.00
CA ASP A 68 -14.45 10.04 7.45
C ASP A 68 -13.71 10.39 6.16
N SER A 69 -14.41 11.06 5.24
CA SER A 69 -13.83 11.64 4.02
C SER A 69 -12.53 12.41 4.25
N SER A 70 -12.41 13.14 5.38
CA SER A 70 -11.21 13.92 5.72
C SER A 70 -9.98 13.05 5.99
N ALA A 71 -10.18 11.80 6.43
CA ALA A 71 -9.13 10.88 6.83
C ALA A 71 -8.61 10.03 5.67
N LYS A 72 -9.36 9.89 4.56
CA LYS A 72 -9.01 8.97 3.46
C LYS A 72 -7.58 9.14 2.93
N LYS A 73 -7.10 10.38 2.87
CA LYS A 73 -5.74 10.71 2.42
C LYS A 73 -4.66 10.19 3.36
N ASP A 74 -4.93 10.11 4.67
CA ASP A 74 -3.96 9.68 5.67
C ASP A 74 -3.69 8.17 5.55
N PHE A 75 -4.64 7.42 4.99
CA PHE A 75 -4.53 5.99 4.71
C PHE A 75 -4.11 5.68 3.27
N ALA A 76 -3.85 6.69 2.42
CA ALA A 76 -3.60 6.46 0.98
C ALA A 76 -2.35 5.59 0.70
N ASN A 77 -1.37 5.60 1.60
CA ASN A 77 -0.17 4.74 1.49
C ASN A 77 -0.45 3.27 1.85
N LEU A 78 -1.65 2.98 2.38
CA LEU A 78 -2.16 1.62 2.56
C LEU A 78 -2.98 1.17 1.34
N ASN A 79 -2.93 1.87 0.20
CA ASN A 79 -3.55 1.39 -1.02
C ASN A 79 -2.53 0.62 -1.86
N PRO A 80 -2.64 -0.71 -2.00
CA PRO A 80 -1.70 -1.49 -2.80
C PRO A 80 -1.74 -1.07 -4.29
N GLU A 81 -2.88 -0.60 -4.80
CA GLU A 81 -2.97 -0.07 -6.17
C GLU A 81 -2.13 1.18 -6.38
N LYS A 82 -1.96 2.01 -5.34
CA LYS A 82 -1.08 3.19 -5.42
C LYS A 82 0.37 2.74 -5.61
N ASN A 83 0.81 1.75 -4.83
CA ASN A 83 2.16 1.19 -4.91
C ASN A 83 2.38 0.50 -6.27
N THR A 84 1.38 -0.23 -6.78
CA THR A 84 1.39 -0.82 -8.13
C THR A 84 1.57 0.24 -9.22
N LYS A 85 0.85 1.37 -9.15
CA LYS A 85 0.99 2.48 -10.11
C LYS A 85 2.36 3.15 -10.02
N GLU A 86 2.91 3.30 -8.81
CA GLU A 86 4.27 3.83 -8.63
C GLU A 86 5.31 2.87 -9.20
N PHE A 87 5.14 1.57 -9.03
CA PHE A 87 5.96 0.54 -9.65
C PHE A 87 5.95 0.65 -11.19
N TYR A 88 4.77 0.77 -11.82
CA TYR A 88 4.70 0.92 -13.28
C TYR A 88 5.42 2.18 -13.77
N LYS A 89 5.26 3.31 -13.08
CA LYS A 89 6.00 4.55 -13.39
C LYS A 89 7.51 4.36 -13.27
N ALA A 90 7.96 3.55 -12.32
CA ALA A 90 9.37 3.26 -12.11
C ALA A 90 9.99 2.49 -13.28
N ILE A 91 9.28 1.50 -13.80
CA ILE A 91 9.78 0.64 -14.88
C ILE A 91 9.59 1.26 -16.27
N GLY A 92 8.74 2.28 -16.43
CA GLY A 92 8.61 3.03 -17.67
C GLY A 92 7.24 3.70 -17.90
N TYR A 93 7.20 4.63 -18.85
CA TYR A 93 5.98 5.38 -19.16
C TYR A 93 4.91 4.49 -19.80
N ASN A 94 3.68 4.54 -19.29
CA ASN A 94 2.51 3.80 -19.79
C ASN A 94 2.67 2.27 -19.87
N ILE A 95 3.59 1.65 -19.11
CA ILE A 95 3.74 0.19 -19.11
C ILE A 95 2.47 -0.51 -18.65
N GLU A 96 1.74 0.05 -17.69
CA GLU A 96 0.46 -0.50 -17.21
C GLU A 96 -0.51 -0.85 -18.35
N ASN A 97 -0.59 -0.01 -19.38
CA ASN A 97 -1.48 -0.20 -20.53
C ASN A 97 -1.01 -1.31 -21.48
N LYS A 98 0.24 -1.77 -21.33
CA LYS A 98 0.89 -2.78 -22.15
C LYS A 98 0.95 -4.15 -21.46
N LEU A 99 0.50 -4.23 -20.21
CA LEU A 99 0.44 -5.47 -19.45
C LEU A 99 -0.94 -6.12 -19.60
N ASP A 100 -0.94 -7.44 -19.69
CA ASP A 100 -2.15 -8.22 -19.52
C ASP A 100 -2.60 -8.24 -18.05
N ASP A 101 -3.82 -8.71 -17.82
CA ASP A 101 -4.41 -8.72 -16.48
C ASP A 101 -3.74 -9.72 -15.53
N THR A 102 -3.09 -10.75 -16.07
CA THR A 102 -2.35 -11.74 -15.27
C THR A 102 -1.12 -11.09 -14.65
N VAL A 103 -0.33 -10.36 -15.44
CA VAL A 103 0.85 -9.64 -14.96
C VAL A 103 0.45 -8.50 -14.03
N LYS A 104 -0.63 -7.78 -14.33
CA LYS A 104 -1.17 -6.76 -13.43
C LYS A 104 -1.56 -7.33 -12.07
N SER A 105 -2.29 -8.44 -12.05
CA SER A 105 -2.67 -9.13 -10.82
C SER A 105 -1.43 -9.53 -10.03
N LYS A 106 -0.40 -10.06 -10.70
CA LYS A 106 0.82 -10.50 -10.03
C LYS A 106 1.58 -9.36 -9.32
N VAL A 107 1.68 -8.19 -9.97
CA VAL A 107 2.28 -7.00 -9.34
C VAL A 107 1.44 -6.51 -8.16
N LEU A 108 0.11 -6.50 -8.31
CA LEU A 108 -0.79 -6.14 -7.22
C LEU A 108 -0.70 -7.12 -6.04
N ASP A 109 -0.62 -8.43 -6.31
CA ASP A 109 -0.50 -9.48 -5.31
C ASP A 109 0.82 -9.35 -4.53
N PHE A 110 1.92 -9.04 -5.21
CA PHE A 110 3.20 -8.75 -4.58
C PHE A 110 3.09 -7.59 -3.56
N TRP A 111 2.57 -6.44 -3.97
CA TRP A 111 2.41 -5.29 -3.06
C TRP A 111 1.40 -5.57 -1.94
N THR A 112 0.32 -6.30 -2.24
CA THR A 112 -0.67 -6.72 -1.25
C THR A 112 -0.04 -7.64 -0.20
N SER A 113 0.87 -8.53 -0.60
CA SER A 113 1.58 -9.44 0.32
C SER A 113 2.47 -8.67 1.30
N ILE A 114 3.28 -7.72 0.79
CA ILE A 114 4.11 -6.84 1.61
C ILE A 114 3.25 -6.05 2.60
N GLN A 115 2.11 -5.54 2.15
CA GLN A 115 1.24 -4.75 2.99
C GLN A 115 0.55 -5.56 4.08
N LYS A 116 0.15 -6.80 3.80
CA LYS A 116 -0.40 -7.72 4.81
C LYS A 116 0.62 -8.05 5.90
N ASP A 117 1.89 -8.19 5.50
CA ASP A 117 2.98 -8.47 6.43
C ASP A 117 3.39 -7.23 7.23
N MET A 118 3.07 -6.01 6.77
CA MET A 118 3.57 -4.76 7.33
C MET A 118 3.27 -4.58 8.83
N ILE A 119 2.05 -4.84 9.30
CA ILE A 119 1.68 -4.66 10.72
C ILE A 119 1.63 -6.03 11.43
N LYS A 120 2.65 -6.33 12.25
CA LYS A 120 2.67 -7.56 13.06
C LYS A 120 1.61 -7.50 14.16
N SER A 121 1.60 -6.40 14.91
CA SER A 121 0.69 -6.19 16.03
C SER A 121 0.45 -4.71 16.29
N TYR A 122 -0.65 -4.42 16.97
CA TYR A 122 -0.94 -3.10 17.52
C TYR A 122 -1.56 -3.23 18.91
N LYS A 123 -1.36 -2.22 19.76
CA LYS A 123 -1.89 -2.17 21.12
C LYS A 123 -2.36 -0.77 21.46
N VAL A 124 -3.58 -0.65 21.98
CA VAL A 124 -4.09 0.60 22.54
C VAL A 124 -3.24 0.99 23.75
N LYS A 125 -2.71 2.22 23.72
CA LYS A 125 -1.93 2.82 24.82
C LYS A 125 -2.79 3.76 25.64
N LYS A 126 -3.68 4.52 24.99
CA LYS A 126 -4.52 5.52 25.68
C LYS A 126 -5.73 5.88 24.83
N VAL A 127 -6.89 5.89 25.48
CA VAL A 127 -8.12 6.50 24.97
C VAL A 127 -8.33 7.82 25.71
N LYS A 128 -8.74 8.87 25.01
CA LYS A 128 -9.20 10.13 25.59
C LYS A 128 -10.48 10.55 24.90
N VAL A 129 -11.56 10.70 25.65
CA VAL A 129 -12.84 11.23 25.14
C VAL A 129 -13.04 12.64 25.71
N ASN A 130 -13.45 13.57 24.86
CA ASN A 130 -13.83 14.93 25.23
C ASN A 130 -15.07 15.35 24.44
N GLY A 131 -16.24 15.17 25.05
CA GLY A 131 -17.53 15.40 24.40
C GLY A 131 -17.66 14.58 23.13
N LYS A 132 -17.86 15.24 21.98
CA LYS A 132 -18.03 14.60 20.66
C LYS A 132 -16.72 14.37 19.90
N THR A 133 -15.58 14.45 20.60
CA THR A 133 -14.24 14.23 20.02
C THR A 133 -13.47 13.23 20.86
N ALA A 134 -12.62 12.43 20.22
CA ALA A 134 -11.77 11.49 20.93
C ALA A 134 -10.40 11.31 20.26
N GLN A 135 -9.44 10.81 21.02
CA GLN A 135 -8.12 10.40 20.55
C GLN A 135 -7.78 9.02 21.07
N VAL A 136 -7.34 8.14 20.18
CA VAL A 136 -6.81 6.82 20.54
C VAL A 136 -5.36 6.73 20.11
N ARG A 137 -4.47 6.46 21.07
CA ARG A 137 -3.05 6.24 20.82
C ARG A 137 -2.77 4.75 20.69
N TYR A 138 -2.11 4.35 19.63
CA TYR A 138 -1.66 3.00 19.36
C TYR A 138 -0.14 2.89 19.37
N SER A 139 0.38 1.86 20.01
CA SER A 139 1.66 1.24 19.63
C SER A 139 1.40 0.36 18.42
N VAL A 140 2.17 0.51 17.34
CA VAL A 140 2.07 -0.35 16.17
C VAL A 140 3.45 -0.90 15.85
N LYS A 141 3.61 -2.23 15.92
CA LYS A 141 4.86 -2.91 15.58
C LYS A 141 4.83 -3.31 14.10
N TYR A 142 5.68 -2.66 13.32
CA TYR A 142 5.89 -3.00 11.92
C TYR A 142 6.79 -4.24 11.80
N ALA A 143 6.58 -5.05 10.77
CA ALA A 143 7.42 -6.21 10.48
C ALA A 143 8.82 -5.83 9.99
N PHE A 144 8.94 -4.68 9.34
CA PHE A 144 10.14 -4.17 8.72
C PHE A 144 10.20 -2.65 8.78
N THR A 145 11.40 -2.12 8.70
CA THR A 145 11.71 -0.73 8.40
C THR A 145 11.74 -0.52 6.89
N GLN A 146 11.71 0.75 6.46
CA GLN A 146 11.88 1.08 5.05
C GLN A 146 13.24 0.60 4.52
N ALA A 147 14.32 0.74 5.28
CA ALA A 147 15.65 0.33 4.86
C ALA A 147 15.76 -1.19 4.65
N GLU A 148 15.16 -1.99 5.53
CA GLU A 148 15.11 -3.45 5.40
C GLU A 148 14.34 -3.87 4.14
N LEU A 149 13.16 -3.30 3.91
CA LEU A 149 12.38 -3.60 2.70
C LEU A 149 13.15 -3.21 1.43
N VAL A 150 13.75 -2.02 1.41
CA VAL A 150 14.52 -1.51 0.27
C VAL A 150 15.68 -2.45 -0.06
N LYS A 151 16.41 -2.95 0.95
CA LYS A 151 17.53 -3.87 0.74
C LYS A 151 17.11 -5.13 -0.03
N SER A 152 15.94 -5.70 0.28
CA SER A 152 15.49 -6.94 -0.36
C SER A 152 14.91 -6.73 -1.74
N VAL A 153 14.19 -5.62 -1.97
CA VAL A 153 13.65 -5.32 -3.32
C VAL A 153 14.71 -4.73 -4.27
N GLN A 154 15.87 -4.32 -3.75
CA GLN A 154 17.03 -3.86 -4.52
C GLN A 154 18.19 -4.85 -4.46
N ASP A 155 17.93 -6.11 -4.15
CA ASP A 155 19.00 -7.10 -4.06
C ASP A 155 19.75 -7.20 -5.40
N GLU A 156 21.08 -7.06 -5.33
CA GLU A 156 21.94 -7.05 -6.51
C GLU A 156 21.92 -8.41 -7.23
N THR A 157 21.75 -9.50 -6.49
CA THR A 157 21.66 -10.85 -7.05
C THR A 157 20.41 -10.98 -7.90
N VAL A 158 19.25 -10.58 -7.36
CA VAL A 158 17.98 -10.56 -8.10
C VAL A 158 18.09 -9.71 -9.37
N THR A 159 18.72 -8.54 -9.26
CA THR A 159 18.91 -7.64 -10.40
C THR A 159 19.81 -8.25 -11.47
N ASN A 160 20.90 -8.90 -11.06
CA ASN A 160 21.86 -9.53 -11.98
C ASN A 160 21.26 -10.78 -12.66
N GLU A 161 20.54 -11.62 -11.91
CA GLU A 161 19.82 -12.77 -12.45
C GLU A 161 18.78 -12.34 -13.48
N PHE A 162 18.00 -11.32 -13.16
CA PHE A 162 17.00 -10.80 -14.08
C PHE A 162 17.61 -10.20 -15.35
N LYS A 163 18.75 -9.51 -15.22
CA LYS A 163 19.50 -9.02 -16.38
C LYS A 163 19.96 -10.16 -17.27
N ALA A 164 20.53 -11.23 -16.70
CA ALA A 164 20.95 -12.40 -17.45
C ALA A 164 19.77 -13.07 -18.18
N GLU A 165 18.60 -13.15 -17.53
CA GLU A 165 17.37 -13.64 -18.12
C GLU A 165 16.90 -12.78 -19.30
N CYS A 166 16.97 -11.45 -19.19
CA CYS A 166 16.65 -10.55 -20.30
C CYS A 166 17.62 -10.74 -21.49
N GLU A 167 18.92 -10.88 -21.22
CA GLU A 167 19.93 -11.13 -22.25
C GLU A 167 19.71 -12.47 -22.95
N GLN A 168 19.31 -13.50 -22.19
CA GLN A 168 19.01 -14.82 -22.73
C GLN A 168 17.72 -14.81 -23.56
N TYR A 169 16.66 -14.19 -23.04
CA TYR A 169 15.40 -14.00 -23.76
C TYR A 169 15.62 -13.29 -25.10
N GLY A 170 16.44 -12.23 -25.11
CA GLY A 170 16.77 -11.51 -26.34
C GLY A 170 17.46 -12.37 -27.40
N LYS A 171 18.21 -13.40 -27.01
CA LYS A 171 18.82 -14.37 -27.92
C LYS A 171 17.81 -15.40 -28.41
N ASP A 172 17.03 -15.96 -27.49
CA ASP A 172 16.12 -17.08 -27.77
C ASP A 172 14.89 -16.64 -28.58
N HIS A 173 14.43 -15.41 -28.36
CA HIS A 173 13.22 -14.86 -28.99
C HIS A 173 13.53 -13.81 -30.07
N ALA A 174 14.79 -13.63 -30.48
CA ALA A 174 15.23 -12.57 -31.42
C ALA A 174 14.37 -12.49 -32.69
N ALA A 175 14.08 -13.64 -33.31
CA ALA A 175 13.28 -13.69 -34.54
C ALA A 175 11.81 -13.36 -34.29
N GLU A 176 11.24 -13.85 -33.19
CA GLU A 176 9.86 -13.60 -32.78
C GLU A 176 9.63 -12.11 -32.47
N VAL A 177 10.51 -11.51 -31.65
CA VAL A 177 10.39 -10.09 -31.28
C VAL A 177 10.61 -9.19 -32.49
N THR A 178 11.50 -9.55 -33.42
CA THR A 178 11.70 -8.81 -34.67
C THR A 178 10.45 -8.86 -35.53
N LYS A 179 9.81 -10.03 -35.64
CA LYS A 179 8.56 -10.18 -36.39
C LYS A 179 7.43 -9.35 -35.78
N ILE A 180 7.27 -9.40 -34.46
CA ILE A 180 6.25 -8.60 -33.75
C ILE A 180 6.51 -7.10 -33.97
N TYR A 181 7.76 -6.65 -33.90
CA TYR A 181 8.11 -5.26 -34.20
C TYR A 181 7.73 -4.87 -35.64
N GLN A 182 7.99 -5.73 -36.62
CA GLN A 182 7.63 -5.46 -38.02
C GLN A 182 6.11 -5.41 -38.24
N GLU A 183 5.34 -6.24 -37.53
CA GLU A 183 3.88 -6.36 -37.71
C GLU A 183 3.08 -5.37 -36.86
N GLN A 184 3.56 -5.07 -35.64
CA GLN A 184 2.80 -4.36 -34.60
C GLN A 184 3.55 -3.15 -34.01
N GLY A 185 4.76 -2.86 -34.51
CA GLY A 185 5.57 -1.74 -34.07
C GLY A 185 6.14 -1.90 -32.65
N GLU A 186 6.64 -0.79 -32.11
CA GLU A 186 7.21 -0.72 -30.75
C GLU A 186 6.20 -1.11 -29.67
N GLU A 187 4.92 -0.81 -29.88
CA GLU A 187 3.88 -1.10 -28.90
C GLU A 187 3.67 -2.60 -28.70
N GLY A 188 3.47 -3.36 -29.79
CA GLY A 188 3.33 -4.82 -29.71
C GLY A 188 4.61 -5.49 -29.21
N LEU A 189 5.78 -4.96 -29.57
CA LEU A 189 7.07 -5.43 -29.07
C LEU A 189 7.16 -5.30 -27.55
N TYR A 190 6.88 -4.11 -27.01
CA TYR A 190 6.94 -3.88 -25.57
C TYR A 190 5.91 -4.71 -24.82
N GLN A 191 4.68 -4.81 -25.34
CA GLN A 191 3.66 -5.68 -24.76
C GLN A 191 4.17 -7.12 -24.65
N LYS A 192 4.75 -7.68 -25.71
CA LYS A 192 5.30 -9.04 -25.67
C LYS A 192 6.40 -9.20 -24.62
N ILE A 193 7.43 -8.36 -24.68
CA ILE A 193 8.61 -8.48 -23.80
C ILE A 193 8.20 -8.34 -22.33
N PHE A 194 7.37 -7.34 -21.99
CA PHE A 194 6.99 -7.12 -20.61
C PHE A 194 6.09 -8.23 -20.07
N ASN A 195 5.14 -8.74 -20.86
CA ASN A 195 4.28 -9.83 -20.37
C ASN A 195 5.04 -11.15 -20.20
N ASP A 196 6.06 -11.42 -21.02
CA ASP A 196 6.86 -12.64 -20.89
C ASP A 196 7.84 -12.57 -19.71
N ILE A 197 8.52 -11.44 -19.52
CA ILE A 197 9.68 -11.35 -18.63
C ILE A 197 9.32 -10.78 -17.25
N LEU A 198 8.41 -9.81 -17.15
CA LEU A 198 8.07 -9.16 -15.89
C LEU A 198 7.56 -10.13 -14.81
N PRO A 199 6.74 -11.16 -15.12
CA PRO A 199 6.30 -12.11 -14.10
C PRO A 199 7.46 -12.79 -13.36
N SER A 200 8.53 -13.14 -14.06
CA SER A 200 9.71 -13.77 -13.50
C SER A 200 10.49 -12.83 -12.57
N TYR A 201 10.56 -11.54 -12.92
CA TYR A 201 11.13 -10.53 -12.03
C TYR A 201 10.36 -10.43 -10.70
N ILE A 202 9.03 -10.38 -10.78
CA ILE A 202 8.16 -10.30 -9.61
C ILE A 202 8.30 -11.55 -8.74
N ASP A 203 8.45 -12.74 -9.33
CA ASP A 203 8.71 -13.96 -8.56
C ASP A 203 10.03 -13.89 -7.79
N LYS A 204 11.11 -13.42 -8.42
CA LYS A 204 12.41 -13.28 -7.76
C LYS A 204 12.35 -12.25 -6.63
N LEU A 205 11.71 -11.11 -6.84
CA LEU A 205 11.48 -10.12 -5.79
C LEU A 205 10.66 -10.69 -4.64
N THR A 206 9.61 -11.44 -4.95
CA THR A 206 8.75 -12.09 -3.94
C THR A 206 9.53 -13.13 -3.15
N ALA A 207 10.32 -13.97 -3.82
CA ALA A 207 11.18 -14.97 -3.18
C ALA A 207 12.20 -14.30 -2.26
N LYS A 208 12.86 -13.24 -2.74
CA LYS A 208 13.86 -12.52 -1.96
C LYS A 208 13.26 -11.83 -0.74
N TYR A 209 12.12 -11.17 -0.90
CA TYR A 209 11.36 -10.61 0.22
C TYR A 209 11.01 -11.69 1.25
N ASN A 210 10.51 -12.85 0.81
CA ASN A 210 10.12 -13.95 1.70
C ASN A 210 11.30 -14.60 2.43
N GLU A 211 12.46 -14.68 1.78
CA GLU A 211 13.72 -15.12 2.41
C GLU A 211 14.12 -14.16 3.53
N ASP A 212 14.20 -12.86 3.21
CA ASP A 212 14.76 -11.86 4.10
C ASP A 212 13.82 -11.50 5.25
N LYS A 213 12.50 -11.60 5.05
CA LYS A 213 11.53 -11.07 6.02
C LYS A 213 11.54 -11.72 7.40
N SER A 214 12.08 -12.93 7.49
CA SER A 214 12.29 -13.63 8.75
C SER A 214 13.35 -12.96 9.64
N SER A 215 14.31 -12.27 9.02
CA SER A 215 15.43 -11.59 9.69
C SER A 215 15.12 -10.13 10.05
N TYR A 216 14.02 -9.57 9.58
CA TYR A 216 13.68 -8.18 9.84
C TYR A 216 13.29 -7.94 11.29
N GLU A 217 13.91 -6.93 11.88
CA GLU A 217 13.61 -6.49 13.25
C GLU A 217 12.33 -5.64 13.27
N GLY A 218 12.14 -4.83 12.22
CA GLY A 218 11.08 -3.84 12.12
C GLY A 218 11.14 -2.80 13.23
N LYS A 219 10.15 -1.91 13.28
CA LYS A 219 10.14 -0.80 14.24
C LYS A 219 8.76 -0.60 14.86
N GLU A 220 8.73 -0.17 16.11
CA GLU A 220 7.50 0.25 16.77
C GLU A 220 7.28 1.74 16.53
N TYR A 221 6.06 2.11 16.18
CA TYR A 221 5.64 3.48 15.95
C TYR A 221 4.43 3.83 16.81
N LEU A 222 4.34 5.11 17.19
CA LEU A 222 3.17 5.65 17.87
C LEU A 222 2.25 6.33 16.87
N PHE A 223 1.04 5.80 16.77
CA PHE A 223 -0.02 6.37 15.95
C PHE A 223 -1.11 6.99 16.83
N VAL A 224 -1.71 8.07 16.34
CA VAL A 224 -2.85 8.73 16.98
C VAL A 224 -3.99 8.77 15.97
N LEU A 225 -5.08 8.11 16.31
CA LEU A 225 -6.35 8.22 15.61
C LEU A 225 -7.19 9.30 16.29
N GLU A 226 -7.66 10.28 15.53
CA GLU A 226 -8.61 11.29 16.01
C GLU A 226 -10.01 10.94 15.52
N LEU A 227 -10.98 10.85 16.43
CA LEU A 227 -12.35 10.47 16.15
C LEU A 227 -13.32 11.60 16.47
N LYS A 228 -14.44 11.62 15.74
CA LYS A 228 -15.59 12.48 16.04
C LYS A 228 -16.87 11.66 16.07
N TYR A 229 -17.78 12.01 16.97
CA TYR A 229 -19.12 11.44 16.99
C TYR A 229 -19.98 12.12 15.91
N LYS A 230 -20.34 11.37 14.86
CA LYS A 230 -21.13 11.83 13.71
C LYS A 230 -22.22 10.82 13.39
N ASN A 231 -23.43 11.30 13.13
CA ASN A 231 -24.56 10.47 12.68
C ASN A 231 -24.80 9.23 13.57
N GLY A 232 -24.66 9.39 14.89
CA GLY A 232 -24.90 8.30 15.85
C GLY A 232 -23.73 7.33 16.06
N LYS A 233 -22.56 7.57 15.47
CA LYS A 233 -21.37 6.70 15.61
C LYS A 233 -20.07 7.48 15.72
N TRP A 234 -19.06 6.87 16.33
CA TRP A 234 -17.69 7.38 16.31
C TRP A 234 -17.03 7.04 14.98
N VAL A 235 -16.36 8.02 14.38
CA VAL A 235 -15.71 7.87 13.06
C VAL A 235 -14.31 8.45 13.13
N VAL A 236 -13.32 7.72 12.60
CA VAL A 236 -11.95 8.21 12.45
C VAL A 236 -11.91 9.35 11.43
N THR A 237 -11.37 10.49 11.83
CA THR A 237 -11.28 11.72 11.03
C THR A 237 -9.86 12.09 10.63
N SER A 238 -8.86 11.50 11.28
CA SER A 238 -7.45 11.73 11.02
C SER A 238 -6.59 10.60 11.59
N LEU A 239 -5.48 10.29 10.90
CA LEU A 239 -4.39 9.44 11.37
C LEU A 239 -3.10 10.28 11.40
N LYS A 240 -2.43 10.31 12.55
CA LYS A 240 -1.13 10.97 12.73
C LYS A 240 -0.09 9.96 13.22
N SER A 241 1.12 10.00 12.67
CA SER A 241 2.30 9.39 13.31
C SER A 241 3.02 10.45 14.13
N ASN A 242 3.48 10.08 15.32
CA ASN A 242 4.54 10.84 15.97
C ASN A 242 5.85 10.26 15.44
N ASP A 243 6.34 10.82 14.34
CA ASP A 243 7.73 10.61 13.96
C ASP A 243 8.57 11.33 15.02
N HIS A 244 9.34 10.55 15.79
CA HIS A 244 10.40 11.06 16.66
C HIS A 244 11.66 11.30 15.85
#